data_AF-A0A2E6PM78-F1
#
_entry.id   AF-A0A2E6PM78-F1
#
_cell.length_a   1.000
_cell.length_b   1.000
_cell.length_c   1.000
_cell.angle_alpha   90.00
_cell.angle_beta   90.00
_cell.angle_gamma   90.00
#
_symmetry.space_group_name_H-M   'P 1'
#
loop_
_entity.id
_entity.type
_entity.pdbx_description
1 polymer ?
#
loop_
_entity_poly.entity_id
_entity_poly.type
_entity_poly.pdbx_seq_one_letter_code
_entity_poly.pdbx_strand_id
1 'polypeptide(L)' 'MRLTGLGMGAKSKLCGNRYHTSRRAGQNMRISIPGLGGRLRRTRNGTGLSQEKVAERIGVSWMTVNRWERTQ' A
#
# COMPACT_ATOMS: atom_id res chain seq x y z
N MET A 1 43.91 -22.23 -22.28
CA MET A 1 44.71 -21.70 -21.15
C MET A 1 43.85 -20.71 -20.38
N ARG A 2 43.70 -20.92 -19.06
CA ARG A 2 43.00 -20.03 -18.13
C ARG A 2 43.86 -18.80 -17.83
N LEU A 3 43.24 -17.64 -17.71
CA LEU A 3 43.72 -16.57 -16.84
C LEU A 3 42.57 -16.14 -15.94
N THR A 4 42.70 -16.48 -14.67
CA THR A 4 41.95 -15.97 -13.54
C THR A 4 42.59 -14.68 -13.04
N GLY A 5 41.79 -13.71 -12.63
CA GLY A 5 42.27 -12.53 -11.90
C GLY A 5 41.14 -11.75 -11.24
N LEU A 6 40.94 -11.97 -9.93
CA LEU A 6 40.29 -11.05 -8.98
C LEU A 6 40.97 -9.67 -9.07
N GLY A 7 40.38 -8.50 -8.78
CA GLY A 7 39.14 -8.09 -8.16
C GLY A 7 39.32 -6.60 -7.78
N MET A 8 38.23 -5.84 -7.60
CA MET A 8 38.28 -4.56 -6.88
C MET A 8 36.90 -4.25 -6.30
N GLY A 9 36.91 -3.91 -5.01
CA GLY A 9 35.76 -3.91 -4.14
C GLY A 9 34.93 -2.64 -4.12
N ALA A 10 33.78 -2.81 -3.47
CA ALA A 10 33.05 -1.84 -2.67
C ALA A 10 32.57 -0.53 -3.34
N LYS A 11 31.28 -0.52 -3.67
CA LYS A 11 30.41 0.61 -3.26
C LYS A 11 29.16 0.04 -2.61
N SER A 12 29.07 0.22 -1.29
CA SER A 12 27.85 0.05 -0.53
C SER A 12 26.74 0.91 -1.13
N LYS A 13 25.64 0.28 -1.54
CA LYS A 13 24.35 0.95 -1.71
C LYS A 13 23.39 0.36 -0.68
N LEU A 14 23.67 0.62 0.59
CA LEU A 14 22.68 0.50 1.65
C LEU A 14 21.79 1.75 1.58
N CYS A 15 20.75 1.68 0.74
CA CYS A 15 19.52 2.44 0.88
C CYS A 15 18.43 1.85 -0.04
N GLY A 16 18.24 0.54 0.02
CA GLY A 16 17.07 -0.11 -0.57
C GLY A 16 16.06 -0.35 0.53
N ASN A 17 14.97 0.42 0.57
CA ASN A 17 13.84 0.19 1.47
C ASN A 17 13.21 -1.16 1.08
N ARG A 18 13.72 -2.23 1.69
CA ARG A 18 13.43 -3.62 1.33
C ARG A 18 12.17 -4.02 2.09
N TYR A 19 11.01 -3.64 1.55
CA TYR A 19 9.78 -4.33 1.92
C TYR A 19 9.92 -5.79 1.47
N HIS A 20 10.36 -6.65 2.38
CA HIS A 20 10.40 -8.09 2.19
C HIS A 20 8.95 -8.59 2.12
N THR A 21 8.30 -8.54 0.96
CA THR A 21 7.13 -9.40 0.71
C THR A 21 7.67 -10.73 0.20
N SER A 22 7.71 -11.70 1.10
CA SER A 22 8.10 -13.08 0.84
C SER A 22 7.37 -13.64 -0.40
N ARG A 23 8.11 -13.92 -1.47
CA ARG A 23 7.66 -14.76 -2.60
C ARG A 23 7.56 -16.20 -2.11
N ARG A 24 6.43 -16.55 -1.50
CA ARG A 24 5.90 -17.92 -1.53
C ARG A 24 4.55 -17.87 -2.23
N ALA A 25 4.50 -18.48 -3.41
CA ALA A 25 3.31 -18.89 -4.15
C ALA A 25 2.08 -17.96 -4.10
N GLY A 26 1.92 -17.12 -5.12
CA GLY A 26 0.67 -17.05 -5.89
C GLY A 26 -0.66 -16.70 -5.20
N GLN A 27 -0.66 -16.16 -3.98
CA GLN A 27 -1.86 -15.57 -3.39
C GLN A 27 -1.70 -14.06 -3.32
N ASN A 28 -2.22 -13.40 -4.35
CA ASN A 28 -2.51 -11.98 -4.35
C ASN A 28 -3.58 -11.76 -3.27
N MET A 29 -3.16 -11.56 -2.02
CA MET A 29 -4.05 -11.40 -0.86
C MET A 29 -4.79 -10.07 -1.00
N ARG A 30 -5.85 -10.08 -1.80
CA ARG A 30 -6.82 -8.99 -1.85
C ARG A 30 -7.59 -9.07 -0.54
N ILE A 31 -7.26 -8.19 0.41
CA ILE A 31 -8.06 -8.01 1.62
C ILE A 31 -9.38 -7.35 1.19
N SER A 32 -10.32 -8.16 0.70
CA SER A 32 -11.70 -7.72 0.47
C SER A 32 -12.51 -8.05 1.72
N ILE A 33 -12.95 -7.01 2.43
CA ILE A 33 -13.90 -7.15 3.54
C ILE A 33 -15.27 -6.76 2.97
N PRO A 34 -16.17 -7.73 2.72
CA PRO A 34 -17.44 -7.45 2.08
C PRO A 34 -18.23 -6.38 2.85
N GLY A 35 -18.77 -5.41 2.12
CA GLY A 35 -19.61 -4.35 2.69
C GLY A 35 -18.87 -3.32 3.54
N LEU A 36 -17.54 -3.37 3.59
CA LEU A 36 -16.73 -2.36 4.30
C LEU A 36 -16.96 -0.96 3.72
N GLY A 37 -16.99 -0.81 2.39
CA GLY A 37 -17.21 0.48 1.74
C GLY A 37 -18.56 1.10 2.13
N GLY A 38 -19.61 0.28 2.15
CA GLY A 38 -20.94 0.70 2.62
C GLY A 38 -20.97 1.11 4.09
N ARG A 39 -20.28 0.37 4.97
CA ARG A 39 -20.14 0.71 6.38
C ARG A 39 -19.40 2.02 6.58
N LEU A 40 -18.26 2.20 5.92
CA LEU A 40 -17.47 3.44 5.96
C LEU A 40 -18.32 4.64 5.55
N ARG A 41 -19.05 4.53 4.43
CA ARG A 41 -19.93 5.61 3.95
C ARG A 41 -21.02 5.96 4.95
N ARG A 42 -21.67 4.96 5.56
CA ARG A 42 -22.71 5.19 6.58
C ARG A 42 -22.14 5.87 7.82
N THR A 43 -21.01 5.41 8.33
CA THR A 43 -20.34 6.02 9.49
C THR A 43 -19.94 7.46 9.18
N ARG A 44 -19.32 7.72 8.01
CA ARG A 44 -18.97 9.08 7.59
C ARG A 44 -20.20 9.98 7.53
N ASN A 45 -21.29 9.54 6.88
CA ASN A 45 -22.53 10.31 6.80
C ASN A 45 -23.12 10.60 8.19
N GLY A 46 -23.06 9.64 9.13
CA GLY A 46 -23.49 9.83 10.50
C GLY A 46 -22.68 10.89 11.27
N THR A 47 -21.44 11.17 10.84
CA THR A 47 -20.61 12.25 11.39
C THR A 47 -20.79 13.59 10.69
N GLY A 48 -21.58 13.66 9.61
CA GLY A 48 -21.75 14.87 8.80
C GLY A 48 -20.50 15.30 8.01
N LEU A 49 -19.47 14.45 7.96
CA LEU A 49 -18.22 14.77 7.27
C LEU A 49 -18.30 14.47 5.78
N SER A 50 -17.72 15.36 4.96
CA SER A 50 -17.45 15.05 3.55
C SER A 50 -16.30 14.05 3.42
N GLN A 51 -16.16 13.43 2.24
CA GLN A 51 -15.03 12.53 1.99
C GLN A 51 -13.69 13.27 2.06
N GLU A 52 -13.65 14.54 1.65
CA GLU A 52 -12.49 15.42 1.70
C GLU A 52 -12.08 15.65 3.15
N LYS A 53 -13.04 15.92 4.04
CA LYS A 53 -12.75 16.14 5.45
C LYS A 53 -12.25 14.88 6.16
N VAL A 54 -12.76 13.71 5.76
CA VAL A 54 -12.21 12.43 6.23
C VAL A 54 -10.78 12.25 5.73
N ALA A 55 -10.54 12.50 4.44
CA ALA A 55 -9.24 12.36 3.80
C ALA A 55 -8.17 13.26 4.46
N GLU A 56 -8.52 14.51 4.74
CA GLU A 56 -7.67 15.44 5.49
C GLU A 56 -7.31 14.91 6.89
N ARG A 57 -8.29 14.40 7.64
CA ARG A 57 -8.07 13.93 9.02
C ARG A 57 -7.15 12.71 9.10
N ILE A 58 -7.18 11.84 8.09
CA ILE A 58 -6.40 10.60 8.06
C ILE A 58 -5.14 10.72 7.18
N GLY A 59 -4.92 11.86 6.52
CA GLY A 59 -3.75 12.12 5.70
C GLY A 59 -3.68 11.33 4.39
N VAL A 60 -4.82 11.10 3.74
CA VAL A 60 -4.87 10.45 2.41
C VAL A 60 -5.54 11.36 1.38
N SER A 61 -5.47 10.99 0.10
CA SER A 61 -6.22 11.71 -0.94
C SER A 61 -7.72 11.41 -0.88
N TRP A 62 -8.55 12.38 -1.24
CA TRP A 62 -9.99 12.19 -1.41
C TRP A 62 -10.33 10.98 -2.30
N MET A 63 -9.60 10.79 -3.41
CA MET A 63 -9.78 9.65 -4.32
C MET A 63 -9.59 8.30 -3.62
N THR A 64 -8.71 8.24 -2.62
CA THR A 64 -8.48 7.03 -1.81
C THR A 64 -9.71 6.68 -1.00
N VAL A 65 -10.33 7.68 -0.34
CA VAL A 65 -11.59 7.51 0.40
C VAL A 65 -12.73 7.10 -0.54
N ASN A 66 -12.88 7.78 -1.69
CA ASN A 66 -13.87 7.43 -2.69
C ASN A 66 -13.71 5.98 -3.19
N ARG A 67 -12.47 5.53 -3.43
CA ARG A 67 -12.20 4.13 -3.80
C ARG A 67 -12.60 3.15 -2.69
N TRP A 68 -12.27 3.43 -1.44
CA TRP A 68 -12.67 2.57 -0.32
C TRP A 68 -14.19 2.44 -0.18
N GLU A 69 -14.92 3.54 -0.37
CA GLU A 69 -16.38 3.53 -0.29
C GLU A 69 -17.05 2.82 -1.46
N ARG A 70 -16.36 2.64 -2.61
CA ARG A 70 -16.93 2.09 -3.86
C ARG A 70 -16.46 0.71 -4.28
N THR A 71 -15.21 0.34 -3.96
CA THR A 71 -14.52 -0.81 -4.60
C THR A 71 -14.39 -2.03 -3.68
N GLN A 72 -14.62 -1.88 -2.37
CA GLN A 72 -14.75 -3.01 -1.45
C GLN A 72 -16.16 -3.60 -1.48
#